data_AF-A0A915CR65-F1
#
_entry.id   AF-A0A915CR65-F1
#
_cell.length_a   1.000
_cell.length_b   1.000
_cell.length_c   1.000
_cell.angle_alpha   90.00
_cell.angle_beta   90.00
_cell.angle_gamma   90.00
#
_symmetry.space_group_name_H-M   'P 1'
#
loop_
_entity.id
_entity.type
_entity.pdbx_description
1 polymer ?
#
loop_
_entity_poly.entity_id
_entity_poly.type
_entity_poly.pdbx_seq_one_letter_code
_entity_poly.pdbx_strand_id
1 'polypeptide(L)'
;MPLPTNSSNNWCFHCASAWSSIPSEMQQVVRNLLEVRRSVYPPKEFVTNSCTRPKNIDSLARQSCLYSYCQTLILTDHETGSAFTLRGCAENFGAIEVELLRRRGDNTCKRC
;
A
#
# COMPACT_ATOMS: atom_id res chain seq x y z
N MET A 1 -19.05 9.06 15.85
CA MET A 1 -17.61 8.72 15.78
C MET A 1 -16.85 10.03 15.74
N PRO A 2 -15.89 10.28 16.66
CA PRO A 2 -15.12 11.53 16.62
C PRO A 2 -14.16 11.50 15.43
N LEU A 3 -14.13 12.59 14.66
CA LEU A 3 -13.20 12.82 13.54
C LEU A 3 -11.75 12.86 14.07
N PRO A 4 -10.76 12.31 13.35
CA PRO A 4 -9.37 12.41 13.75
C PRO A 4 -8.91 13.87 13.78
N THR A 5 -8.27 14.27 14.86
CA THR A 5 -7.77 15.62 15.12
C THR A 5 -6.51 15.93 14.30
N ASN A 6 -6.58 17.00 13.49
CA ASN A 6 -5.49 17.71 12.81
C ASN A 6 -4.53 16.89 11.91
N SER A 7 -4.90 16.87 10.63
CA SER A 7 -4.32 16.17 9.48
C SER A 7 -3.13 16.89 8.80
N SER A 8 -2.16 17.43 9.55
CA SER A 8 -1.09 18.23 8.92
C SER A 8 0.24 17.50 8.71
N ASN A 9 0.41 16.25 9.17
CA ASN A 9 1.72 15.59 9.07
C ASN A 9 1.71 14.06 8.86
N ASN A 10 0.56 13.44 8.65
CA ASN A 10 0.50 12.01 8.35
C ASN A 10 0.83 11.78 6.88
N TRP A 11 1.85 10.97 6.61
CA TRP A 11 2.21 10.58 5.26
C TRP A 11 2.72 9.14 5.23
N CYS A 12 2.59 8.50 4.08
CA CYS A 12 3.06 7.13 3.83
C CYS A 12 3.88 7.10 2.53
N PHE A 13 4.82 6.17 2.41
CA PHE A 13 5.37 5.87 1.09
C PHE A 13 4.29 5.28 0.20
N HIS A 14 4.23 5.76 -1.04
CA HIS A 14 3.26 5.34 -2.01
C HIS A 14 3.93 4.81 -3.26
N CYS A 15 3.74 3.52 -3.52
CA CYS A 15 4.28 2.86 -4.69
C CYS A 15 3.53 1.58 -5.03
N ALA A 16 3.68 1.10 -6.27
CA ALA A 16 3.29 -0.25 -6.68
C ALA A 16 4.39 -0.93 -7.50
N SER A 17 4.48 -2.26 -7.42
CA SER A 17 5.24 -3.08 -8.37
C SER A 17 4.61 -3.01 -9.75
N ALA A 18 5.43 -2.99 -10.80
CA ALA A 18 4.93 -2.89 -12.17
C ALA A 18 4.08 -4.10 -12.58
N TRP A 19 3.01 -3.87 -13.32
CA TRP A 19 2.21 -4.96 -13.92
C TRP A 19 3.07 -5.93 -14.74
N SER A 20 4.05 -5.40 -15.47
CA SER A 20 4.97 -6.21 -16.29
C SER A 20 5.87 -7.14 -15.48
N SER A 21 6.04 -6.92 -14.17
CA SER A 21 6.79 -7.82 -13.29
C SER A 21 5.91 -8.89 -12.62
N ILE A 22 4.65 -9.01 -13.03
CA ILE A 22 3.64 -9.88 -12.43
C ILE A 22 3.08 -10.81 -13.52
N PRO A 23 3.05 -12.14 -13.30
CA PRO A 23 2.43 -13.10 -14.22
C PRO A 23 0.95 -12.78 -14.50
N SER A 24 0.46 -13.06 -15.70
CA SER A 24 -0.89 -12.70 -16.15
C SER A 24 -2.01 -13.20 -15.23
N GLU A 25 -1.92 -14.44 -14.74
CA GLU A 25 -2.93 -14.96 -13.79
C GLU A 25 -2.94 -14.15 -12.50
N MET A 26 -1.76 -13.81 -11.99
CA MET A 26 -1.61 -13.03 -10.77
C MET A 26 -2.08 -11.59 -10.98
N GLN A 27 -1.96 -11.01 -12.17
CA GLN A 27 -2.51 -9.68 -12.44
C GLN A 27 -4.03 -9.65 -12.25
N GLN A 28 -4.73 -10.69 -12.67
CA GLN A 28 -6.18 -10.78 -12.47
C GLN A 28 -6.53 -10.89 -10.99
N VAL A 29 -5.77 -11.68 -10.21
CA VAL A 29 -5.93 -11.77 -8.76
C VAL A 29 -5.73 -10.41 -8.09
N VAL A 30 -4.71 -9.64 -8.51
CA VAL A 30 -4.48 -8.29 -7.99
C VAL A 30 -5.68 -7.38 -8.31
N ARG A 31 -6.21 -7.40 -9.55
CA ARG A 31 -7.39 -6.60 -9.92
C ARG A 31 -8.59 -6.92 -9.02
N ASN A 32 -8.93 -8.19 -8.89
CA ASN A 32 -10.05 -8.64 -8.06
C ASN A 32 -9.85 -8.23 -6.59
N LEU A 33 -8.62 -8.35 -6.07
CA LEU A 33 -8.30 -7.97 -4.70
C LEU A 33 -8.46 -6.46 -4.46
N LEU A 34 -8.00 -5.63 -5.40
CA LEU A 34 -8.17 -4.18 -5.32
C LEU A 34 -9.66 -3.81 -5.37
N GLU A 35 -10.44 -4.46 -6.23
CA GLU A 35 -11.90 -4.25 -6.33
C GLU A 35 -12.61 -4.59 -5.00
N VAL A 36 -12.37 -5.77 -4.43
CA VAL A 36 -12.93 -6.17 -3.12
C VAL A 36 -12.55 -5.20 -2.02
N ARG A 37 -11.32 -4.68 -2.06
CA ARG A 37 -10.81 -3.70 -1.10
C ARG A 37 -11.25 -2.26 -1.40
N ARG A 38 -12.00 -2.02 -2.48
CA ARG A 38 -12.36 -0.66 -2.95
C ARG A 38 -11.12 0.23 -3.10
N SER A 39 -10.04 -0.38 -3.56
CA SER A 39 -8.73 0.24 -3.76
C SER A 39 -8.46 0.39 -5.26
N VAL A 40 -7.51 1.27 -5.60
CA VAL A 40 -7.17 1.57 -6.98
C VAL A 40 -5.67 1.38 -7.17
N TYR A 41 -5.30 0.76 -8.30
CA TYR A 41 -3.89 0.65 -8.67
C TYR A 41 -3.35 2.05 -8.99
N PRO A 42 -2.19 2.45 -8.47
CA PRO A 42 -1.76 3.83 -8.54
C PRO A 42 -1.31 4.23 -9.96
N PRO A 43 -1.33 5.54 -10.27
CA PRO A 43 -0.80 6.08 -11.52
C PRO A 43 0.66 5.68 -11.80
N LYS A 44 1.07 5.78 -13.08
CA LYS A 44 2.36 5.27 -13.58
C LYS A 44 3.58 5.84 -12.85
N GLU A 45 3.51 7.08 -12.39
CA GLU A 45 4.59 7.77 -11.67
C GLU A 45 4.88 7.17 -10.28
N PHE A 46 3.96 6.39 -9.72
CA PHE A 46 4.15 5.66 -8.46
C PHE A 46 4.53 4.20 -8.69
N VAL A 47 4.66 3.77 -9.94
CA VAL A 47 5.03 2.39 -10.29
C VAL A 47 6.54 2.27 -10.35
N THR A 48 7.10 1.38 -9.52
CA THR A 48 8.54 1.15 -9.45
C THR A 48 8.87 -0.29 -9.07
N ASN A 49 9.89 -0.85 -9.72
CA ASN A 49 10.44 -2.17 -9.38
C ASN A 49 11.03 -2.21 -7.96
N SER A 50 11.30 -1.04 -7.36
CA SER A 50 11.81 -0.93 -6.00
C SER A 50 10.72 -0.94 -4.93
N CYS A 51 9.43 -1.06 -5.28
CA CYS A 51 8.36 -0.98 -4.29
C CYS A 51 8.37 -2.15 -3.29
N THR A 52 8.70 -3.36 -3.79
CA THR A 52 8.81 -4.57 -2.96
C THR A 52 9.99 -4.47 -1.99
N ARG A 53 11.15 -4.02 -2.48
CA ARG A 53 12.39 -3.88 -1.71
C ARG A 53 13.09 -2.57 -2.07
N PRO A 54 12.73 -1.46 -1.41
CA PRO A 54 13.33 -0.18 -1.71
C PRO A 54 14.81 -0.19 -1.30
N LYS A 55 15.70 -0.10 -2.29
CA LYS A 55 17.14 0.10 -2.03
C LYS A 55 17.41 1.46 -1.37
N ASN A 56 16.56 2.44 -1.68
CA ASN A 56 16.58 3.77 -1.12
C ASN A 56 15.13 4.20 -0.81
N ILE A 57 14.72 4.08 0.44
CA ILE A 57 13.36 4.36 0.89
C ILE A 57 12.97 5.83 0.64
N ASP A 58 13.92 6.76 0.78
CA ASP A 58 13.68 8.19 0.59
C ASP A 58 13.36 8.58 -0.87
N SER A 59 13.64 7.69 -1.82
CA SER A 59 13.29 7.89 -3.23
C SER A 59 11.83 7.56 -3.56
N LEU A 60 11.12 6.90 -2.65
CA LEU A 60 9.70 6.60 -2.84
C LEU A 60 8.86 7.85 -2.64
N ALA A 61 7.86 8.04 -3.49
CA ALA A 61 6.94 9.15 -3.35
C ALA A 61 6.15 9.07 -2.04
N ARG A 62 5.77 10.23 -1.51
CA ARG A 62 4.98 10.34 -0.28
C ARG A 62 3.54 10.67 -0.62
N GLN A 63 2.61 9.98 0.03
CA GLN A 63 1.19 10.25 -0.01
C GLN A 63 0.75 10.81 1.34
N SER A 64 0.07 11.97 1.33
CA SER A 64 -0.54 12.54 2.53
C SER A 64 -1.76 11.72 2.95
N CYS A 65 -1.91 11.48 4.24
CA CYS A 65 -2.95 10.62 4.78
C CYS A 65 -3.88 11.36 5.74
N LEU A 66 -5.15 11.00 5.71
CA LEU A 66 -6.15 11.41 6.69
C LEU A 66 -5.89 10.73 8.04
N TYR A 67 -5.51 9.46 8.03
CA TYR A 67 -5.23 8.68 9.24
C TYR A 67 -3.74 8.46 9.45
N SER A 68 -3.34 8.19 10.69
CA SER A 68 -1.93 7.95 11.05
C SER A 68 -1.44 6.53 10.71
N TYR A 69 -2.10 5.85 9.77
CA TYR A 69 -1.85 4.46 9.42
C TYR A 69 -1.58 4.31 7.92
N CYS A 70 -0.55 3.55 7.58
CA CYS A 70 -0.30 3.09 6.23
C CYS A 70 -0.65 1.61 6.10
N GLN A 71 -0.56 1.11 4.88
CA GLN A 71 -0.73 -0.29 4.59
C GLN A 71 0.20 -0.72 3.47
N THR A 72 0.74 -1.92 3.62
CA THR A 72 1.43 -2.64 2.55
C THR A 72 0.60 -3.87 2.20
N LEU A 73 0.29 -4.02 0.92
CA LEU A 73 -0.33 -5.19 0.33
C LEU A 73 0.74 -5.96 -0.41
N ILE A 74 0.97 -7.22 -0.03
CA ILE A 74 1.90 -8.11 -0.71
C ILE A 74 1.13 -9.34 -1.16
N LEU A 75 1.18 -9.63 -2.45
CA LEU A 75 0.81 -10.93 -2.98
C LEU A 75 2.08 -11.60 -3.48
N THR A 76 2.34 -12.82 -3.02
CA THR A 76 3.50 -13.61 -3.43
C THR A 76 3.01 -14.85 -4.16
N ASP A 77 3.54 -15.08 -5.33
CA ASP A 77 3.43 -16.35 -6.03
C ASP A 77 4.55 -17.26 -5.53
N HIS A 78 4.17 -18.33 -4.83
CA HIS A 78 5.11 -19.26 -4.23
C HIS A 78 5.81 -20.15 -5.27
N GLU A 79 5.24 -20.33 -6.45
CA GLU A 79 5.82 -21.18 -7.50
C GLU A 79 6.91 -20.42 -8.26
N THR A 80 6.64 -19.16 -8.63
CA THR A 80 7.59 -18.35 -9.40
C THR A 80 8.51 -17.49 -8.53
N GLY A 81 8.20 -17.34 -7.24
CA GLY A 81 8.88 -16.41 -6.34
C GLY A 81 8.60 -14.93 -6.63
N SER A 82 7.67 -14.64 -7.56
CA SER A 82 7.28 -13.28 -7.91
C SER A 82 6.42 -12.66 -6.82
N ALA A 83 6.56 -11.35 -6.61
CA ALA A 83 5.74 -10.65 -5.63
C ALA A 83 5.22 -9.31 -6.17
N PHE A 84 3.91 -9.13 -6.08
CA PHE A 84 3.28 -7.83 -6.18
C PHE A 84 3.32 -7.12 -4.84
N THR A 85 3.74 -5.86 -4.81
CA THR A 85 3.70 -5.00 -3.62
C THR A 85 3.00 -3.69 -3.96
N LEU A 86 2.12 -3.23 -3.07
CA LEU A 86 1.49 -1.92 -3.11
C LEU A 86 1.56 -1.30 -1.71
N ARG A 87 2.06 -0.06 -1.61
CA ARG A 87 2.20 0.71 -0.36
C ARG A 87 1.41 2.01 -0.45
N GLY A 88 0.85 2.47 0.66
CA GLY A 88 0.17 3.77 0.74
C GLY A 88 -0.59 3.97 2.06
N CYS A 89 -1.37 5.03 2.14
CA CYS A 89 -2.24 5.29 3.29
C CYS A 89 -3.32 4.21 3.42
N ALA A 90 -3.60 3.75 4.65
CA ALA A 90 -4.51 2.64 4.91
C ALA A 90 -5.94 2.90 4.39
N GLU A 91 -6.39 4.15 4.36
CA GLU A 91 -7.72 4.56 3.86
C GLU A 91 -7.93 4.20 2.40
N ASN A 92 -6.85 4.08 1.63
CA ASN A 92 -6.92 3.78 0.21
C ASN A 92 -6.94 2.27 -0.06
N PHE A 93 -6.90 1.44 0.98
CA PHE A 93 -6.96 -0.03 0.90
C PHE A 93 -8.28 -0.61 1.44
N GLY A 94 -9.28 0.25 1.68
CA GLY A 94 -10.62 -0.13 2.10
C GLY A 94 -11.02 0.46 3.44
N ALA A 95 -11.99 -0.17 4.11
CA ALA A 95 -12.48 0.29 5.40
C ALA A 95 -11.37 0.21 6.45
N ILE A 96 -11.00 1.36 7.02
CA ILE A 96 -10.05 1.44 8.12
C ILE A 96 -10.76 1.04 9.41
N GLU A 97 -10.38 -0.11 9.96
CA GLU A 97 -10.70 -0.45 11.34
C GLU A 97 -9.53 -0.01 12.25
N VAL A 98 -9.64 1.20 12.81
CA VAL A 98 -8.58 1.85 13.59
C VAL A 98 -8.11 1.00 14.77
N GLU A 99 -9.02 0.31 15.45
CA GLU A 99 -8.67 -0.51 16.62
C GLU A 99 -7.86 -1.75 16.24
N LEU A 100 -8.20 -2.43 15.15
CA LEU A 100 -7.39 -3.51 14.59
C LEU A 100 -6.00 -3.04 14.16
N LEU A 101 -5.91 -1.90 13.46
CA LEU A 101 -4.62 -1.33 13.04
C LEU A 101 -3.76 -0.95 14.26
N ARG A 102 -4.38 -0.36 15.29
CA ARG A 102 -3.72 -0.03 16.56
C ARG A 102 -3.21 -1.28 17.28
N ARG A 103 -4.01 -2.36 17.34
CA ARG A 103 -3.64 -3.63 18.00
C ARG A 103 -2.52 -4.37 17.30
N ARG A 104 -2.49 -4.33 15.97
CA ARG A 104 -1.39 -4.94 15.19
C ARG A 104 -0.07 -4.21 15.42
N GLY A 105 -0.10 -2.94 15.82
CA GLY A 105 1.11 -2.12 16.03
C GLY A 105 1.87 -1.84 14.73
N ASP A 106 1.37 -2.35 13.61
CA ASP A 106 1.95 -2.28 12.28
C ASP A 106 1.50 -1.01 11.59
N ASN A 107 2.45 -0.35 10.93
CA ASN A 107 2.21 0.69 9.92
C ASN A 107 1.64 2.02 10.45
N THR A 108 2.22 2.59 11.50
CA THR A 108 2.05 4.05 11.67
C THR A 108 2.80 4.79 10.56
N CYS A 109 2.35 5.98 10.15
CA CYS A 109 3.01 6.83 9.13
C CYS A 109 4.54 7.01 9.27
N LYS A 110 5.11 6.66 10.44
CA LYS A 110 6.55 6.71 10.72
C LYS A 110 7.30 5.37 10.48
N ARG A 111 6.62 4.28 10.12
CA ARG A 111 7.16 2.90 10.07
C ARG A 111 6.77 2.10 8.81
N CYS A 112 6.68 2.74 7.65
CA CYS A 112 6.06 2.14 6.45
C CYS A 112 7.02 1.87 5.30
#